data_AF-A0AB38PYC6-F1
#
_entry.id   AF-A0AB38PYC6-F1
#
_cell.length_a   1.000
_cell.length_b   1.000
_cell.length_c   1.000
_cell.angle_alpha   90.00
_cell.angle_beta   90.00
_cell.angle_gamma   90.00
#
_symmetry.space_group_name_H-M   'P 1'
#
loop_
_entity.id
_entity.type
_entity.pdbx_description
1 polymer ?
#
loop_
_entity_poly.entity_id
_entity_poly.type
_entity_poly.pdbx_seq_one_letter_code
_entity_poly.pdbx_strand_id
1 'polypeptide(L)'
;MISTVDELNNNQNREENIELLAAQRVLYNEARIYELLIFILTIVIPTLILFIKIFFENNNLFKEVSNIIPIITMLIYIFIYDKNKDIKNKAAYIQQLFDSKVYDINFGIKMEDIENSYTIFEKSKKILNSEKEKNKLHNWYNIDIRCNKLSSFKLILSCQIINIFWSKELKQKYINIISFIILIPILILLIINIKLYKINFIVSAISYMTPLISFFYINIKNVKNEIKELQNVLSNIEIKLNSDNITEKDIIKIQNSIFKYRKNSVLIFNIFYNFYKQNIEIILKKYFGKSS
;
A
#
# COMPACT_ATOMS: atom_id res chain seq x y z
N MET A 1 -25.17 -8.23 -12.16
CA MET A 1 -24.62 -8.47 -10.82
C MET A 1 -24.44 -9.96 -10.62
N ILE A 2 -23.30 -10.40 -10.07
CA ILE A 2 -23.04 -11.81 -9.80
C ILE A 2 -24.03 -12.42 -8.81
N SER A 3 -24.39 -13.68 -9.02
CA SER A 3 -25.36 -14.44 -8.22
C SER A 3 -24.77 -15.70 -7.58
N THR A 4 -23.65 -16.22 -8.12
CA THR A 4 -23.00 -17.45 -7.65
C THR A 4 -21.48 -17.30 -7.55
N VAL A 5 -20.84 -18.19 -6.78
CA VAL A 5 -19.37 -18.29 -6.69
C VAL A 5 -18.78 -18.75 -8.04
N ASP A 6 -19.52 -19.52 -8.83
CA ASP A 6 -19.07 -19.94 -10.17
C ASP A 6 -19.03 -18.76 -11.14
N GLU A 7 -20.03 -17.87 -11.12
CA GLU A 7 -20.00 -16.61 -11.87
C GLU A 7 -18.85 -15.70 -11.42
N LEU A 8 -18.61 -15.59 -10.11
CA LEU A 8 -17.47 -14.87 -9.56
C LEU A 8 -16.14 -15.43 -10.10
N ASN A 9 -15.96 -16.75 -10.05
CA ASN A 9 -14.78 -17.46 -10.53
C ASN A 9 -14.59 -17.30 -12.03
N ASN A 10 -15.65 -17.40 -12.82
CA ASN A 10 -15.59 -17.18 -14.26
C ASN A 10 -15.21 -15.73 -14.58
N ASN A 11 -15.88 -14.75 -13.94
CA ASN A 11 -15.61 -13.33 -14.20
C ASN A 11 -14.20 -12.93 -13.81
N GLN A 12 -13.72 -13.27 -12.60
CA GLN A 12 -12.39 -12.86 -12.14
C GLN A 12 -11.24 -13.46 -12.98
N ASN A 13 -11.48 -14.63 -13.60
CA ASN A 13 -10.46 -15.34 -14.37
C ASN A 13 -10.54 -15.10 -15.88
N ARG A 14 -11.44 -14.24 -16.37
CA ARG A 14 -11.42 -13.79 -17.78
C ARG A 14 -10.10 -13.14 -18.10
N GLU A 15 -9.59 -13.36 -19.32
CA GLU A 15 -8.29 -12.82 -19.75
C GLU A 15 -8.21 -11.30 -19.57
N GLU A 16 -9.26 -10.57 -19.98
CA GLU A 16 -9.36 -9.12 -19.80
C GLU A 16 -9.24 -8.67 -18.33
N ASN A 17 -9.74 -9.46 -17.38
CA ASN A 17 -9.71 -9.13 -15.96
C ASN A 17 -8.36 -9.49 -15.33
N ILE A 18 -7.71 -10.55 -15.82
CA ILE A 18 -6.34 -10.89 -15.47
C ILE A 18 -5.36 -9.82 -15.97
N GLU A 19 -5.59 -9.24 -17.16
CA GLU A 19 -4.83 -8.11 -17.67
C GLU A 19 -4.95 -6.86 -16.77
N LEU A 20 -6.16 -6.56 -16.28
CA LEU A 20 -6.37 -5.47 -15.32
C LEU A 20 -5.56 -5.71 -14.03
N LEU A 21 -5.63 -6.90 -13.45
CA LEU A 21 -4.84 -7.24 -12.25
C LEU A 21 -3.33 -7.17 -12.53
N ALA A 22 -2.89 -7.59 -13.72
CA ALA A 22 -1.49 -7.52 -14.10
C ALA A 22 -0.99 -6.08 -14.21
N ALA A 23 -1.75 -5.22 -14.91
CA ALA A 23 -1.43 -3.81 -15.06
C ALA A 23 -1.41 -3.08 -13.70
N GLN A 24 -2.41 -3.35 -12.86
CA GLN A 24 -2.48 -2.84 -11.50
C GLN A 24 -1.24 -3.23 -10.68
N ARG A 25 -0.81 -4.51 -10.76
CA ARG A 25 0.32 -5.01 -9.97
C ARG A 25 1.62 -4.33 -10.38
N VAL A 26 1.82 -4.13 -11.69
CA VAL A 26 2.98 -3.41 -12.22
C VAL A 26 2.98 -1.96 -11.76
N LEU A 27 1.86 -1.26 -11.83
CA LEU A 27 1.78 0.14 -11.39
C LEU A 27 2.01 0.29 -9.87
N TYR A 28 1.47 -0.60 -9.05
CA TYR A 28 1.77 -0.58 -7.61
C TYR A 28 3.24 -0.89 -7.30
N ASN A 29 3.89 -1.77 -8.08
CA ASN A 29 5.32 -2.01 -7.95
C ASN A 29 6.14 -0.78 -8.35
N GLU A 30 5.78 -0.11 -9.44
CA GLU A 30 6.40 1.17 -9.85
C GLU A 30 6.24 2.22 -8.74
N ALA A 31 5.03 2.41 -8.21
CA ALA A 31 4.77 3.33 -7.10
C ALA A 31 5.60 3.01 -5.85
N ARG A 32 5.81 1.74 -5.51
CA ARG A 32 6.71 1.33 -4.40
C ARG A 32 8.17 1.72 -4.66
N ILE A 33 8.64 1.68 -5.91
CA ILE A 33 9.99 2.15 -6.28
C ILE A 33 10.08 3.66 -6.06
N TYR A 34 9.06 4.42 -6.45
CA TYR A 34 9.00 5.86 -6.18
C TYR A 34 9.00 6.18 -4.68
N GLU A 35 8.24 5.45 -3.85
CA GLU A 35 8.29 5.58 -2.38
C GLU A 35 9.69 5.28 -1.82
N LEU A 36 10.40 4.28 -2.37
CA LEU A 36 11.79 3.99 -2.00
C LEU A 36 12.73 5.15 -2.37
N LEU A 37 12.59 5.72 -3.57
CA LEU A 37 13.37 6.87 -4.02
C LEU A 37 13.13 8.09 -3.12
N ILE A 38 11.86 8.36 -2.78
CA ILE A 38 11.50 9.42 -1.82
C ILE A 38 12.21 9.19 -0.49
N PHE A 39 12.12 7.97 0.06
CA PHE A 39 12.81 7.62 1.30
C PHE A 39 14.33 7.83 1.21
N ILE A 40 14.96 7.42 0.11
CA ILE A 40 16.41 7.61 -0.08
C ILE A 40 16.77 9.10 -0.12
N LEU A 41 16.05 9.90 -0.90
CA LEU A 41 16.32 11.33 -1.09
C LEU A 41 16.08 12.17 0.17
N THR A 42 15.08 11.81 0.97
CA THR A 42 14.63 12.60 2.12
C THR A 42 15.22 12.14 3.45
N ILE A 43 15.62 10.87 3.56
CA ILE A 43 16.11 10.27 4.80
C ILE A 43 17.54 9.79 4.65
N VAL A 44 17.81 8.89 3.69
CA VAL A 44 19.12 8.21 3.60
C VAL A 44 20.23 9.20 3.23
N ILE A 45 20.05 9.97 2.14
CA ILE A 45 21.08 10.92 1.67
C ILE A 45 21.39 11.99 2.73
N PRO A 46 20.40 12.71 3.31
CA PRO A 46 20.69 13.68 4.35
C PRO A 46 21.40 13.03 5.54
N THR A 47 20.95 11.88 6.01
CA THR A 47 21.58 11.16 7.13
C THR A 47 23.04 10.82 6.83
N LEU A 48 23.34 10.29 5.64
CA LEU A 48 24.71 9.96 5.23
C LEU A 48 25.59 11.20 5.16
N ILE A 49 25.11 12.30 4.58
CA ILE A 49 25.85 13.57 4.52
C ILE A 49 26.23 14.04 5.91
N LEU A 50 25.30 13.93 6.87
CA LEU A 50 25.54 14.32 8.25
C LEU A 50 26.62 13.45 8.92
N PHE A 51 26.61 12.14 8.68
CA PHE A 51 27.68 11.26 9.14
C PHE A 51 29.03 11.61 8.52
N ILE A 52 29.07 11.90 7.20
CA ILE A 52 30.30 12.25 6.49
C ILE A 52 30.84 13.60 6.98
N LYS A 53 29.98 14.57 7.32
CA LYS A 53 30.39 15.88 7.89
C LYS A 53 31.27 15.76 9.13
N ILE A 54 31.10 14.72 9.94
CA ILE A 54 31.93 14.48 11.14
C ILE A 54 33.40 14.22 10.76
N PHE A 55 33.65 13.54 9.63
CA PHE A 55 35.00 13.16 9.21
C PHE A 55 35.69 14.24 8.36
N PHE A 56 34.92 15.15 7.75
CA PHE A 56 35.42 16.18 6.83
C PHE A 56 35.21 17.61 7.35
N GLU A 57 35.21 17.79 8.69
CA GLU A 57 34.90 19.06 9.34
C GLU A 57 35.81 20.22 8.89
N ASN A 58 37.05 19.94 8.47
CA ASN A 58 38.03 20.95 8.04
C ASN A 58 37.98 21.26 6.53
N ASN A 59 37.13 20.59 5.75
CA ASN A 59 37.04 20.82 4.31
C ASN A 59 35.91 21.81 3.98
N ASN A 60 36.28 23.06 3.65
CA ASN A 60 35.33 24.13 3.33
C ASN A 60 34.46 23.81 2.11
N LEU A 61 35.04 23.24 1.05
CA LEU A 61 34.28 22.84 -0.15
C LEU A 61 33.21 21.79 0.19
N PHE A 62 33.55 20.80 1.02
CA PHE A 62 32.58 19.79 1.45
C PHE A 62 31.45 20.41 2.28
N LYS A 63 31.77 21.34 3.19
CA LYS A 63 30.76 22.07 3.99
C LYS A 63 29.76 22.83 3.11
N GLU A 64 30.24 23.52 2.08
CA GLU A 64 29.38 24.27 1.16
C GLU A 64 28.49 23.34 0.33
N VAL A 65 29.09 22.34 -0.33
CA VAL A 65 28.36 21.37 -1.18
C VAL A 65 27.30 20.61 -0.38
N SER A 66 27.64 20.17 0.83
CA SER A 66 26.75 19.40 1.69
C SER A 66 25.54 20.19 2.21
N ASN A 67 25.59 21.52 2.20
CA ASN A 67 24.44 22.37 2.53
C ASN A 67 23.48 22.56 1.33
N ILE A 68 23.98 22.43 0.10
CA ILE A 68 23.19 22.56 -1.13
C ILE A 68 22.42 21.27 -1.44
N ILE A 69 23.00 20.09 -1.15
CA ILE A 69 22.39 18.80 -1.50
C ILE A 69 20.95 18.65 -0.96
N PRO A 70 20.63 18.96 0.31
CA PRO A 70 19.25 18.86 0.81
C PRO A 70 18.24 19.71 0.03
N ILE A 71 18.66 20.87 -0.49
CA ILE A 71 17.81 21.74 -1.30
C ILE A 71 17.50 21.06 -2.64
N ILE A 72 18.53 20.49 -3.28
CA ILE A 72 18.38 19.75 -4.54
C ILE A 72 17.50 18.52 -4.35
N THR A 73 17.72 17.73 -3.29
CA THR A 73 16.90 16.53 -3.03
C THR A 73 15.46 16.88 -2.71
N MET A 74 15.20 18.02 -2.04
CA MET A 74 13.85 18.53 -1.81
C MET A 74 13.14 18.92 -3.13
N LEU A 75 13.84 19.58 -4.06
CA LEU A 75 13.26 19.92 -5.37
C LEU A 75 12.92 18.66 -6.18
N ILE A 76 13.83 17.68 -6.21
CA ILE A 76 13.61 16.40 -6.89
C ILE A 76 12.44 15.64 -6.25
N TYR A 77 12.32 15.68 -4.92
CA TYR A 77 11.24 15.04 -4.16
C TYR A 77 9.86 15.49 -4.65
N ILE A 78 9.65 16.79 -4.91
CA ILE A 78 8.34 17.32 -5.34
C ILE A 78 7.88 16.66 -6.64
N PHE A 79 8.76 16.59 -7.65
CA PHE A 79 8.44 15.95 -8.94
C PHE A 79 8.18 14.44 -8.82
N ILE A 80 8.97 13.75 -7.99
CA ILE A 80 8.83 12.31 -7.73
C ILE A 80 7.52 12.01 -6.99
N TYR A 81 7.13 12.88 -6.04
CA TYR A 81 5.91 12.74 -5.25
C TYR A 81 4.65 12.82 -6.13
N ASP A 82 4.55 13.82 -7.00
CA ASP A 82 3.39 13.98 -7.88
C ASP A 82 3.26 12.82 -8.87
N LYS A 83 4.38 12.41 -9.48
CA LYS A 83 4.38 11.25 -10.36
C LYS A 83 3.95 9.97 -9.64
N ASN A 84 4.42 9.76 -8.41
CA ASN A 84 4.02 8.62 -7.60
C ASN A 84 2.51 8.64 -7.28
N LYS A 85 1.96 9.81 -6.95
CA LYS A 85 0.54 9.99 -6.71
C LYS A 85 -0.31 9.62 -7.93
N ASP A 86 0.12 10.01 -9.13
CA ASP A 86 -0.57 9.68 -10.37
C ASP A 86 -0.54 8.18 -10.67
N ILE A 87 0.61 7.51 -10.48
CA ILE A 87 0.73 6.06 -10.65
C ILE A 87 -0.20 5.33 -9.67
N LYS A 88 -0.23 5.74 -8.40
CA LYS A 88 -1.14 5.17 -7.38
C LYS A 88 -2.60 5.35 -7.75
N ASN A 89 -2.97 6.53 -8.24
CA ASN A 89 -4.33 6.82 -8.69
C ASN A 89 -4.74 5.92 -9.85
N LYS A 90 -3.87 5.73 -10.85
CA LYS A 90 -4.10 4.82 -11.98
C LYS A 90 -4.23 3.36 -11.53
N ALA A 91 -3.36 2.89 -10.63
CA ALA A 91 -3.43 1.54 -10.10
C ALA A 91 -4.74 1.27 -9.33
N ALA A 92 -5.14 2.22 -8.47
CA ALA A 92 -6.40 2.15 -7.74
C ALA A 92 -7.61 2.15 -8.68
N TYR A 93 -7.54 2.94 -9.76
CA TYR A 93 -8.59 3.03 -10.77
C TYR A 93 -8.76 1.70 -11.52
N ILE A 94 -7.66 1.11 -11.99
CA ILE A 94 -7.68 -0.20 -12.65
C ILE A 94 -8.21 -1.29 -11.72
N GLN A 95 -7.87 -1.26 -10.43
CA GLN A 95 -8.45 -2.18 -9.44
C GLN A 95 -9.96 -1.98 -9.29
N GLN A 96 -10.43 -0.74 -9.28
CA GLN A 96 -11.86 -0.42 -9.21
C GLN A 96 -12.60 -0.94 -10.46
N LEU A 97 -11.97 -0.83 -11.64
CA LEU A 97 -12.50 -1.37 -12.90
C LEU A 97 -12.57 -2.90 -12.88
N PHE A 98 -11.53 -3.57 -12.38
CA PHE A 98 -11.55 -5.01 -12.16
C PHE A 98 -12.70 -5.40 -11.22
N ASP A 99 -12.83 -4.74 -10.06
CA ASP A 99 -13.89 -5.03 -9.10
C ASP A 99 -15.29 -4.80 -9.72
N SER A 100 -15.45 -3.75 -10.53
CA SER A 100 -16.67 -3.44 -11.27
C SER A 100 -17.05 -4.53 -12.26
N LYS A 101 -16.10 -4.99 -13.09
CA LYS A 101 -16.30 -6.08 -14.05
C LYS A 101 -16.57 -7.42 -13.36
N VAL A 102 -15.89 -7.69 -12.24
CA VAL A 102 -16.03 -8.96 -11.53
C VAL A 102 -17.39 -9.06 -10.85
N TYR A 103 -17.84 -8.00 -10.17
CA TYR A 103 -19.13 -7.98 -9.47
C TYR A 103 -20.31 -7.71 -10.40
N ASP A 104 -20.04 -7.24 -11.61
CA ASP A 104 -21.03 -6.77 -12.58
C ASP A 104 -21.92 -5.67 -11.96
N ILE A 105 -21.25 -4.65 -11.43
CA ILE A 105 -21.81 -3.42 -10.84
C ILE A 105 -20.95 -2.24 -11.31
N ASN A 106 -21.58 -1.17 -11.82
CA ASN A 106 -20.85 0.07 -12.13
C ASN A 106 -20.64 0.91 -10.86
N PHE A 107 -19.38 1.05 -10.44
CA PHE A 107 -18.99 1.89 -9.30
C PHE A 107 -18.73 3.36 -9.66
N GLY A 108 -19.45 3.89 -10.65
CA GLY A 108 -19.26 5.26 -11.13
C GLY A 108 -18.01 5.43 -12.00
N ILE A 109 -17.56 4.34 -12.62
CA ILE A 109 -16.45 4.32 -13.58
C ILE A 109 -17.01 4.76 -14.93
N LYS A 110 -16.48 5.84 -15.49
CA LYS A 110 -16.87 6.28 -16.83
C LYS A 110 -16.07 5.49 -17.87
N MET A 111 -16.72 5.08 -18.95
CA MET A 111 -16.05 4.40 -20.07
C MET A 111 -14.93 5.25 -20.68
N GLU A 112 -15.01 6.57 -20.58
CA GLU A 112 -13.99 7.53 -21.00
C GLU A 112 -12.68 7.40 -20.20
N ASP A 113 -12.74 6.99 -18.94
CA ASP A 113 -11.53 6.74 -18.14
C ASP A 113 -10.76 5.47 -18.62
N ILE A 114 -11.36 4.67 -19.51
CA ILE A 114 -10.79 3.48 -20.17
C ILE A 114 -9.85 3.89 -21.33
N GLU A 115 -9.64 5.19 -21.58
CA GLU A 115 -8.54 5.72 -22.43
C GLU A 115 -7.15 5.15 -22.06
N ASN A 116 -7.03 4.49 -20.90
CA ASN A 116 -5.87 3.68 -20.52
C ASN A 116 -5.81 2.27 -21.13
N SER A 117 -6.54 1.93 -22.20
CA SER A 117 -6.39 0.60 -22.86
C SER A 117 -4.93 0.32 -23.24
N TYR A 118 -4.20 1.32 -23.74
CA TYR A 118 -2.76 1.21 -24.00
C TYR A 118 -1.95 1.01 -22.72
N THR A 119 -2.21 1.79 -21.66
CA THR A 119 -1.53 1.64 -20.37
C THR A 119 -1.76 0.25 -19.78
N ILE A 120 -2.99 -0.27 -19.82
CA ILE A 120 -3.34 -1.61 -19.32
C ILE A 120 -2.56 -2.65 -20.12
N PHE A 121 -2.60 -2.58 -21.45
CA PHE A 121 -1.88 -3.50 -22.33
C PHE A 121 -0.35 -3.45 -22.12
N GLU A 122 0.25 -2.25 -22.13
CA GLU A 122 1.69 -2.06 -21.96
C GLU A 122 2.16 -2.61 -20.61
N LYS A 123 1.39 -2.34 -19.53
CA LYS A 123 1.76 -2.77 -18.18
C LYS A 123 1.50 -4.25 -17.96
N SER A 124 0.37 -4.79 -18.44
CA SER A 124 0.03 -6.21 -18.26
C SER A 124 1.08 -7.13 -18.92
N LYS A 125 1.52 -6.78 -20.14
CA LYS A 125 2.52 -7.54 -20.90
C LYS A 125 3.85 -7.72 -20.16
N LYS A 126 4.22 -6.80 -19.25
CA LYS A 126 5.48 -6.89 -18.48
C LYS A 126 5.56 -8.12 -17.58
N ILE A 127 4.42 -8.66 -17.12
CA ILE A 127 4.42 -9.81 -16.20
C ILE A 127 3.62 -11.01 -16.70
N LEU A 128 2.71 -10.83 -17.67
CA LEU A 128 1.91 -11.94 -18.20
C LEU A 128 2.70 -12.96 -19.04
N ASN A 129 3.90 -12.60 -19.53
CA ASN A 129 4.80 -13.56 -20.17
C ASN A 129 5.32 -14.65 -19.21
N SER A 130 5.22 -14.42 -17.90
CA SER A 130 5.61 -15.38 -16.87
C SER A 130 4.40 -16.16 -16.38
N GLU A 131 4.34 -17.44 -16.70
CA GLU A 131 3.27 -18.35 -16.27
C GLU A 131 3.14 -18.37 -14.74
N LYS A 132 4.28 -18.27 -14.03
CA LYS A 132 4.30 -18.18 -12.55
C LYS A 132 3.61 -16.91 -12.04
N GLU A 133 3.79 -15.77 -12.70
CA GLU A 133 3.13 -14.52 -12.30
C GLU A 133 1.65 -14.53 -12.68
N LYS A 134 1.32 -15.05 -13.87
CA LYS A 134 -0.06 -15.22 -14.33
C LYS A 134 -0.88 -16.06 -13.36
N ASN A 135 -0.36 -17.20 -12.92
CA ASN A 135 -1.02 -18.07 -11.95
C ASN A 135 -1.28 -17.41 -10.59
N LYS A 136 -0.49 -16.40 -10.20
CA LYS A 136 -0.73 -15.61 -8.97
C LYS A 136 -1.84 -14.55 -9.11
N LEU A 137 -2.41 -14.37 -10.30
CA LEU A 137 -3.51 -13.43 -10.57
C LEU A 137 -4.86 -14.14 -10.64
N HIS A 138 -4.86 -15.45 -10.93
CA HIS A 138 -6.07 -16.26 -10.90
C HIS A 138 -6.64 -16.43 -9.50
N ASN A 139 -7.96 -16.54 -9.42
CA ASN A 139 -8.71 -16.74 -8.18
C ASN A 139 -8.35 -15.70 -7.11
N TRP A 140 -8.26 -14.43 -7.53
CA TRP A 140 -8.01 -13.28 -6.66
C TRP A 140 -8.93 -13.27 -5.43
N TYR A 141 -10.22 -13.56 -5.65
CA TYR A 141 -11.20 -13.83 -4.62
C TYR A 141 -11.35 -15.34 -4.44
N ASN A 142 -10.60 -15.89 -3.48
CA ASN A 142 -10.71 -17.30 -3.11
C ASN A 142 -11.86 -17.49 -2.10
N ILE A 143 -13.09 -17.48 -2.60
CA ILE A 143 -14.31 -17.73 -1.83
C ILE A 143 -14.68 -19.20 -1.95
N ASP A 144 -15.08 -19.80 -0.82
CA ASP A 144 -15.50 -21.20 -0.75
C ASP A 144 -16.81 -21.42 -1.51
N ILE A 145 -16.91 -22.50 -2.28
CA ILE A 145 -18.11 -22.83 -3.06
C ILE A 145 -19.35 -23.04 -2.18
N ARG A 146 -19.16 -23.36 -0.89
CA ARG A 146 -20.23 -23.41 0.11
C ARG A 146 -20.95 -22.07 0.30
N CYS A 147 -20.32 -20.97 -0.10
CA CYS A 147 -20.92 -19.63 -0.14
C CYS A 147 -21.91 -19.42 -1.31
N ASN A 148 -22.15 -20.41 -2.18
CA ASN A 148 -23.17 -20.35 -3.24
C ASN A 148 -24.59 -20.09 -2.73
N LYS A 149 -24.85 -20.34 -1.44
CA LYS A 149 -26.15 -20.07 -0.80
C LYS A 149 -26.33 -18.62 -0.36
N LEU A 150 -25.28 -17.80 -0.44
CA LEU A 150 -25.35 -16.37 -0.10
C LEU A 150 -26.09 -15.60 -1.18
N SER A 151 -26.79 -14.52 -0.78
CA SER A 151 -27.30 -13.56 -1.76
C SER A 151 -26.15 -12.87 -2.50
N SER A 152 -26.41 -12.36 -3.70
CA SER A 152 -25.46 -11.57 -4.50
C SER A 152 -24.73 -10.51 -3.68
N PHE A 153 -25.46 -9.75 -2.86
CA PHE A 153 -24.87 -8.73 -2.02
C PHE A 153 -23.96 -9.28 -0.92
N LYS A 154 -24.33 -10.39 -0.27
CA LYS A 154 -23.49 -11.04 0.73
C LYS A 154 -22.21 -11.60 0.10
N LEU A 155 -22.30 -12.17 -1.11
CA LEU A 155 -21.13 -12.64 -1.87
C LEU A 155 -20.15 -11.49 -2.19
N ILE A 156 -20.66 -10.37 -2.69
CA ILE A 156 -19.83 -9.19 -2.99
C ILE A 156 -19.23 -8.58 -1.72
N LEU A 157 -20.00 -8.52 -0.63
CA LEU A 157 -19.47 -8.08 0.68
C LEU A 157 -18.32 -8.98 1.14
N SER A 158 -18.38 -10.29 0.94
CA SER A 158 -17.28 -11.19 1.28
C SER A 158 -15.99 -10.82 0.51
N CYS A 159 -16.09 -10.52 -0.79
CA CYS A 159 -14.95 -10.05 -1.57
C CYS A 159 -14.38 -8.71 -1.04
N GLN A 160 -15.27 -7.77 -0.69
CA GLN A 160 -14.89 -6.48 -0.11
C GLN A 160 -14.20 -6.64 1.25
N ILE A 161 -14.71 -7.55 2.11
CA ILE A 161 -14.09 -7.91 3.38
C ILE A 161 -12.69 -8.46 3.16
N ILE A 162 -12.49 -9.39 2.21
CA ILE A 162 -11.16 -9.94 1.88
C ILE A 162 -10.18 -8.81 1.56
N ASN A 163 -10.58 -7.86 0.70
CA ASN A 163 -9.74 -6.71 0.33
C ASN A 163 -9.37 -5.82 1.52
N ILE A 164 -10.35 -5.49 2.36
CA ILE A 164 -10.14 -4.64 3.54
C ILE A 164 -9.24 -5.36 4.55
N PHE A 165 -9.52 -6.63 4.82
CA PHE A 165 -8.81 -7.45 5.79
C PHE A 165 -7.34 -7.61 5.41
N TRP A 166 -7.05 -7.98 4.15
CA TRP A 166 -5.69 -8.05 3.62
C TRP A 166 -4.91 -6.76 3.86
N SER A 167 -5.53 -5.63 3.50
CA SER A 167 -4.90 -4.31 3.60
C SER A 167 -4.63 -3.92 5.05
N LYS A 168 -5.57 -4.22 5.95
CA LYS A 168 -5.47 -3.95 7.38
C LYS A 168 -4.37 -4.78 8.05
N GLU A 169 -4.39 -6.10 7.87
CA GLU A 169 -3.43 -7.00 8.51
C GLU A 169 -2.00 -6.74 8.06
N LEU A 170 -1.79 -6.47 6.76
CA LEU A 170 -0.47 -6.13 6.25
C LEU A 170 0.06 -4.84 6.89
N LYS A 171 -0.80 -3.83 7.07
CA LYS A 171 -0.45 -2.55 7.72
C LYS A 171 -0.13 -2.69 9.21
N GLN A 172 -0.88 -3.52 9.92
CA GLN A 172 -0.60 -3.79 11.34
C GLN A 172 0.80 -4.37 11.53
N LYS A 173 1.17 -5.36 10.70
CA LYS A 173 2.51 -5.96 10.76
C LYS A 173 3.62 -4.99 10.35
N TYR A 174 3.34 -4.15 9.34
CA TYR A 174 4.27 -3.12 8.87
C TYR A 174 4.62 -2.09 9.96
N ILE A 175 3.63 -1.58 10.71
CA ILE A 175 3.90 -0.61 11.80
C ILE A 175 4.81 -1.22 12.87
N ASN A 176 4.57 -2.48 13.25
CA ASN A 176 5.35 -3.12 14.30
C ASN A 176 6.84 -3.20 13.93
N ILE A 177 7.14 -3.52 12.67
CA ILE A 177 8.53 -3.56 12.19
C ILE A 177 9.13 -2.16 12.06
N ILE A 178 8.42 -1.21 11.44
CA ILE A 178 8.96 0.14 11.26
C ILE A 178 9.26 0.81 12.60
N SER A 179 8.40 0.57 13.60
CA SER A 179 8.62 1.07 14.97
C SER A 179 9.96 0.60 15.54
N PHE A 180 10.43 -0.59 15.16
CA PHE A 180 11.73 -1.12 15.58
C PHE A 180 12.89 -0.55 14.74
N ILE A 181 12.72 -0.41 13.42
CA ILE A 181 13.78 0.09 12.52
C ILE A 181 14.23 1.51 12.89
N ILE A 182 13.31 2.35 13.38
CA ILE A 182 13.61 3.73 13.81
C ILE A 182 14.62 3.78 14.95
N LEU A 183 14.68 2.74 15.79
CA LEU A 183 15.59 2.68 16.92
C LEU A 183 17.05 2.52 16.48
N ILE A 184 17.30 1.94 15.31
CA ILE A 184 18.66 1.65 14.82
C ILE A 184 19.51 2.92 14.67
N PRO A 185 19.10 3.96 13.91
CA PRO A 185 19.89 5.19 13.81
C PRO A 185 20.02 5.91 15.16
N ILE A 186 19.01 5.83 16.04
CA ILE A 186 19.08 6.39 17.40
C ILE A 186 20.22 5.69 18.18
N LEU A 187 20.25 4.36 18.17
CA LEU A 187 21.26 3.56 18.87
C LEU A 187 22.68 3.81 18.33
N ILE A 188 22.85 3.89 17.01
CA ILE A 188 24.15 4.20 16.38
C ILE A 188 24.68 5.55 16.87
N LEU A 189 23.83 6.57 16.89
CA LEU A 189 24.22 7.91 17.35
C LEU A 189 24.56 7.93 18.84
N LEU A 190 23.83 7.20 19.68
CA LEU A 190 24.16 7.03 21.10
C LEU A 190 25.53 6.39 21.30
N ILE A 191 25.87 5.34 20.55
CA ILE A 191 27.17 4.66 20.61
C ILE A 191 28.30 5.62 20.22
N ILE A 192 28.11 6.42 19.17
CA ILE A 192 29.12 7.40 18.72
C ILE A 192 29.30 8.50 19.79
N ASN A 193 28.21 8.95 20.40
CA ASN A 193 28.24 9.98 21.44
C ASN A 193 29.05 9.55 22.68
N ILE A 194 28.87 8.30 23.13
CA ILE A 194 29.63 7.73 24.26
C ILE A 194 31.14 7.75 23.97
N LYS A 195 31.57 7.60 22.71
CA LYS A 195 33.00 7.62 22.37
C LYS A 195 33.61 9.02 22.31
N LEU A 196 32.81 10.05 21.97
CA LEU A 196 33.33 11.39 21.66
C LEU A 196 33.24 12.38 22.82
N TYR A 197 32.37 12.14 23.83
CA TYR A 197 32.21 12.96 25.06
C TYR A 197 32.18 14.49 24.80
N LYS A 198 31.36 14.97 23.86
CA LYS A 198 31.22 16.40 23.55
C LYS A 198 29.75 16.83 23.59
N ILE A 199 29.41 17.81 24.43
CA ILE A 199 28.04 18.36 24.53
C ILE A 199 27.53 18.89 23.17
N ASN A 200 28.40 19.52 22.36
CA ASN A 200 28.06 19.99 21.02
C ASN A 200 27.64 18.85 20.07
N PHE A 201 28.13 17.63 20.31
CA PHE A 201 27.72 16.45 19.57
C PHE A 201 26.29 16.02 19.91
N ILE A 202 25.87 16.16 21.18
CA ILE A 202 24.49 15.85 21.62
C ILE A 202 23.50 16.78 20.93
N VAL A 203 23.75 18.09 20.95
CA VAL A 203 22.88 19.09 20.32
C VAL A 203 22.79 18.86 18.81
N SER A 204 23.92 18.55 18.17
CA SER A 204 23.97 18.21 16.74
C SER A 204 23.19 16.93 16.44
N ALA A 205 23.38 15.87 17.23
CA ALA A 205 22.69 14.60 17.08
C ALA A 205 21.17 14.78 17.20
N ILE A 206 20.68 15.50 18.22
CA ILE A 206 19.25 15.79 18.39
C ILE A 206 18.70 16.55 17.18
N SER A 207 19.40 17.60 16.74
CA SER A 207 19.00 18.41 15.57
C SER A 207 18.88 17.56 14.31
N TYR A 208 19.77 16.59 14.13
CA TYR A 208 19.75 15.64 13.01
C TYR A 208 18.71 14.54 13.15
N MET A 209 18.37 14.15 14.38
CA MET A 209 17.33 13.15 14.65
C MET A 209 15.92 13.73 14.44
N THR A 210 15.71 15.03 14.66
CA THR A 210 14.37 15.63 14.62
C THR A 210 13.65 15.34 13.29
N PRO A 211 14.21 15.60 12.10
CA PRO A 211 13.52 15.34 10.84
C PRO A 211 13.22 13.84 10.63
N LEU A 212 14.14 12.96 11.02
CA LEU A 212 13.96 11.51 10.94
C LEU A 212 12.80 11.04 11.82
N ILE A 213 12.82 11.42 13.10
CA ILE A 213 11.79 11.07 14.08
C ILE A 213 10.44 11.63 13.62
N SER A 214 10.40 12.88 13.15
CA SER A 214 9.18 13.50 12.62
C SER A 214 8.62 12.74 11.42
N PHE A 215 9.46 12.38 10.44
CA PHE A 215 9.02 11.61 9.26
C PHE A 215 8.40 10.27 9.65
N PHE A 216 9.09 9.52 10.50
CA PHE A 216 8.62 8.21 10.93
C PHE A 216 7.38 8.29 11.82
N TYR A 217 7.33 9.27 12.74
CA TYR A 217 6.16 9.52 13.58
C TYR A 217 4.92 9.83 12.72
N ILE A 218 5.05 10.73 11.73
CA ILE A 218 3.97 11.08 10.81
C ILE A 218 3.52 9.85 10.02
N ASN A 219 4.46 9.07 9.47
CA ASN A 219 4.12 7.85 8.73
C ASN A 219 3.41 6.81 9.61
N ILE A 220 3.91 6.53 10.81
CA ILE A 220 3.26 5.60 11.75
C ILE A 220 1.85 6.11 12.10
N LYS A 221 1.70 7.41 12.39
CA LYS A 221 0.41 8.02 12.69
C LYS A 221 -0.57 7.88 11.54
N ASN A 222 -0.13 8.15 10.30
CA ASN A 222 -0.95 8.01 9.10
C ASN A 222 -1.40 6.57 8.89
N VAL A 223 -0.49 5.59 8.98
CA VAL A 223 -0.85 4.17 8.83
C VAL A 223 -1.78 3.69 9.95
N LYS A 224 -1.61 4.18 11.20
CA LYS A 224 -2.55 3.88 12.30
C LYS A 224 -3.94 4.43 12.03
N ASN A 225 -4.05 5.65 11.51
CA ASN A 225 -5.34 6.24 11.13
C ASN A 225 -6.01 5.44 10.02
N GLU A 226 -5.26 5.03 8.99
CA GLU A 226 -5.75 4.17 7.91
C GLU A 226 -6.27 2.81 8.43
N ILE A 227 -5.56 2.18 9.37
CA ILE A 227 -6.02 0.93 10.00
C ILE A 227 -7.35 1.16 10.73
N LYS A 228 -7.48 2.28 11.45
CA LYS A 228 -8.73 2.63 12.16
C LYS A 228 -9.88 2.85 11.17
N GLU A 229 -9.63 3.52 10.05
CA GLU A 229 -10.62 3.69 8.98
C GLU A 229 -11.09 2.34 8.42
N LEU A 230 -10.15 1.44 8.08
CA LEU A 230 -10.48 0.09 7.61
C LEU A 230 -11.26 -0.72 8.66
N GLN A 231 -10.89 -0.60 9.94
CA GLN A 231 -11.61 -1.23 11.05
C GLN A 231 -13.06 -0.74 11.13
N ASN A 232 -13.29 0.57 10.98
CA ASN A 232 -14.63 1.14 10.99
C ASN A 232 -15.47 0.67 9.79
N VAL A 233 -14.85 0.49 8.61
CA VAL A 233 -15.55 -0.07 7.45
C VAL A 233 -15.94 -1.52 7.71
N LEU A 234 -15.05 -2.34 8.30
CA LEU A 234 -15.37 -3.72 8.67
C LEU A 234 -16.51 -3.80 9.68
N SER A 235 -16.48 -3.00 10.75
CA SER A 235 -17.57 -3.01 11.74
C SER A 235 -18.91 -2.60 11.13
N ASN A 236 -18.90 -1.64 10.20
CA ASN A 236 -20.11 -1.25 9.46
C ASN A 236 -20.65 -2.38 8.57
N ILE A 237 -19.78 -3.20 8.00
CA ILE A 237 -20.17 -4.39 7.22
C ILE A 237 -20.75 -5.45 8.14
N GLU A 238 -20.12 -5.74 9.28
CA GLU A 238 -20.58 -6.73 10.26
C GLU A 238 -21.99 -6.39 10.80
N ILE A 239 -22.25 -5.11 11.12
CA ILE A 239 -23.58 -4.64 11.54
C ILE A 239 -24.62 -4.91 10.43
N LYS A 240 -24.28 -4.66 9.17
CA LYS A 240 -25.20 -4.88 8.04
C LYS A 240 -25.47 -6.35 7.78
N LEU A 241 -24.43 -7.18 7.87
CA LEU A 241 -24.57 -8.63 7.74
C LEU A 241 -25.54 -9.22 8.76
N ASN A 242 -25.59 -8.65 9.98
CA ASN A 242 -26.52 -9.08 11.03
C ASN A 242 -27.96 -8.55 10.85
N SER A 243 -28.15 -7.49 10.07
CA SER A 243 -29.46 -6.86 9.86
C SER A 243 -30.26 -7.40 8.67
N ASP A 244 -29.66 -8.29 7.87
CA ASP A 244 -30.17 -8.89 6.60
C ASP A 244 -30.66 -7.92 5.50
N ASN A 245 -30.71 -6.61 5.76
CA ASN A 245 -31.12 -5.57 4.82
C ASN A 245 -29.90 -4.93 4.13
N ILE A 246 -29.24 -5.68 3.25
CA ILE A 246 -28.12 -5.16 2.45
C ILE A 246 -28.65 -4.66 1.11
N THR A 247 -28.33 -3.42 0.77
CA THR A 247 -28.72 -2.80 -0.50
C THR A 247 -27.52 -2.59 -1.42
N GLU A 248 -27.78 -2.42 -2.72
CA GLU A 248 -26.74 -2.05 -3.69
C GLU A 248 -26.03 -0.73 -3.31
N LYS A 249 -26.77 0.24 -2.77
CA LYS A 249 -26.19 1.51 -2.27
C LYS A 249 -25.13 1.27 -1.21
N ASP A 250 -25.30 0.24 -0.37
CA ASP A 250 -24.32 -0.12 0.64
C ASP A 250 -23.05 -0.68 0.03
N ILE A 251 -23.18 -1.58 -0.95
CA ILE A 251 -22.07 -2.16 -1.70
C ILE A 251 -21.25 -1.05 -2.39
N ILE A 252 -21.93 -0.12 -3.06
CA ILE A 252 -21.30 1.01 -3.74
C ILE A 252 -20.59 1.92 -2.73
N LYS A 253 -21.23 2.24 -1.59
CA LYS A 253 -20.63 3.09 -0.55
C LYS A 253 -19.37 2.45 0.04
N ILE A 254 -19.39 1.15 0.30
CA ILE A 254 -18.23 0.40 0.80
C ILE A 254 -17.13 0.37 -0.26
N GLN A 255 -17.45 0.05 -1.51
CA GLN A 255 -16.48 0.00 -2.60
C GLN A 255 -15.81 1.35 -2.81
N ASN A 256 -16.56 2.45 -2.79
CA ASN A 256 -16.02 3.79 -2.94
C ASN A 256 -15.12 4.19 -1.76
N SER A 257 -15.40 3.67 -0.56
CA SER A 257 -14.51 3.82 0.60
C SER A 257 -13.20 3.06 0.40
N ILE A 258 -13.26 1.82 -0.10
CA ILE A 258 -12.07 1.03 -0.47
C ILE A 258 -11.26 1.74 -1.57
N PHE A 259 -11.94 2.29 -2.58
CA PHE A 259 -11.29 3.02 -3.67
C PHE A 259 -10.57 4.28 -3.17
N LYS A 260 -11.26 5.12 -2.39
CA LYS A 260 -10.67 6.32 -1.77
C LYS A 260 -9.47 5.96 -0.90
N TYR A 261 -9.56 4.86 -0.15
CA TYR A 261 -8.45 4.32 0.61
C TYR A 261 -7.27 3.94 -0.31
N ARG A 262 -7.48 3.13 -1.36
CA ARG A 262 -6.43 2.68 -2.28
C ARG A 262 -5.68 3.83 -2.98
N LYS A 263 -6.36 4.93 -3.28
CA LYS A 263 -5.73 6.13 -3.89
C LYS A 263 -4.74 6.82 -2.94
N ASN A 264 -5.10 6.89 -1.67
CA ASN A 264 -4.36 7.67 -0.68
C ASN A 264 -3.45 6.82 0.22
N SER A 265 -3.57 5.49 0.14
CA SER A 265 -2.91 4.58 1.05
C SER A 265 -1.38 4.66 0.97
N VAL A 266 -0.73 4.64 2.13
CA VAL A 266 0.71 4.35 2.22
C VAL A 266 0.98 2.95 1.64
N LEU A 267 1.92 2.87 0.70
CA LEU A 267 2.32 1.61 0.09
C LEU A 267 3.35 0.88 0.94
N ILE A 268 3.12 -0.42 1.10
CA ILE A 268 4.03 -1.30 1.83
C ILE A 268 4.96 -1.98 0.83
N PHE A 269 6.26 -2.04 1.14
CA PHE A 269 7.25 -2.71 0.30
C PHE A 269 6.99 -4.22 0.13
N ASN A 270 7.33 -4.76 -1.04
CA ASN A 270 7.07 -6.14 -1.43
C ASN A 270 7.66 -7.20 -0.48
N ILE A 271 8.78 -6.88 0.17
CA ILE A 271 9.45 -7.76 1.11
C ILE A 271 8.49 -8.13 2.26
N PHE A 272 7.76 -7.15 2.79
CA PHE A 272 6.76 -7.37 3.84
C PHE A 272 5.58 -8.19 3.34
N TYR A 273 5.10 -7.90 2.12
CA TYR A 273 4.02 -8.65 1.50
C TYR A 273 4.38 -10.13 1.36
N ASN A 274 5.54 -10.43 0.78
CA ASN A 274 5.99 -11.80 0.55
C ASN A 274 6.20 -12.57 1.86
N PHE A 275 6.73 -11.90 2.90
CA PHE A 275 6.97 -12.51 4.20
C PHE A 275 5.68 -12.84 4.96
N TYR A 276 4.66 -11.98 4.85
CA TYR A 276 3.43 -12.13 5.62
C TYR A 276 2.24 -12.74 4.87
N LYS A 277 2.38 -12.97 3.56
CA LYS A 277 1.30 -13.48 2.69
C LYS A 277 0.64 -14.73 3.28
N GLN A 278 1.42 -15.79 3.51
CA GLN A 278 0.91 -17.07 4.02
C GLN A 278 0.21 -16.91 5.38
N ASN A 279 0.80 -16.11 6.28
CA ASN A 279 0.22 -15.84 7.60
C ASN A 279 -1.13 -15.13 7.49
N ILE A 280 -1.28 -14.17 6.57
CA ILE A 280 -2.55 -13.45 6.37
C ILE A 280 -3.60 -14.38 5.76
N GLU A 281 -3.22 -15.24 4.80
CA GLU A 281 -4.12 -16.25 4.21
C GLU A 281 -4.68 -17.21 5.25
N ILE A 282 -3.85 -17.66 6.21
CA ILE A 282 -4.30 -18.53 7.31
C ILE A 282 -5.32 -17.80 8.19
N ILE A 283 -5.05 -16.53 8.55
CA ILE A 283 -5.96 -15.75 9.39
C ILE A 283 -7.29 -15.50 8.66
N LEU A 284 -7.26 -15.18 7.37
CA LEU A 284 -8.44 -15.01 6.53
C LEU A 284 -9.32 -16.27 6.52
N LYS A 285 -8.72 -17.45 6.28
CA LYS A 285 -9.44 -18.72 6.33
C LYS A 285 -10.13 -18.93 7.68
N LYS A 286 -9.48 -18.58 8.78
CA LYS A 286 -10.05 -18.66 10.13
C LYS A 286 -11.17 -17.63 10.37
N TYR A 287 -11.06 -16.43 9.80
CA TYR A 287 -12.08 -15.38 9.92
C TYR A 287 -13.39 -15.80 9.20
N PHE A 288 -13.28 -16.32 7.98
CA PHE A 288 -14.44 -16.82 7.22
C PHE A 288 -14.94 -18.18 7.70
N GLY A 289 -14.07 -19.07 8.21
CA GLY A 289 -14.48 -20.36 8.77
C GLY A 289 -15.14 -20.30 10.14
N LYS A 290 -15.15 -19.13 10.80
CA LYS A 290 -15.89 -18.87 12.05
C LYS A 290 -17.29 -18.30 11.83
N SER A 291 -17.60 -17.86 10.61
CA SER A 291 -18.86 -17.19 10.23
C SER A 291 -19.82 -18.12 9.46
N SER A 292 -19.49 -19.41 9.38
CA SER A 292 -20.34 -20.51 8.87
C SER A 292 -20.77 -21.41 10.01
#